data_AF-A0A7S4K9K1-F1
#
_entry.id   AF-A0A7S4K9K1-F1
#
_cell.length_a   1.000
_cell.length_b   1.000
_cell.length_c   1.000
_cell.angle_alpha   90.00
_cell.angle_beta   90.00
_cell.angle_gamma   90.00
#
_symmetry.space_group_name_H-M   'P 1'
#
loop_
_entity.id
_entity.type
_entity.pdbx_description
1 polymer ?
#
loop_
_entity_poly.entity_id
_entity_poly.type
_entity_poly.pdbx_seq_one_letter_code
_entity_poly.pdbx_strand_id
1 'polypeptide(L)'
;PPHKRAALFCCDVEGQEGAMKPMTCPGHCLMFAGQIRSYRDLPLRFADFGVLHRNELSGALSGLTRVRRFQQDDAHIFCREDQIEDEVKGSLEFMKSVYTTFGMTYKLELSTRPKKALGDKELWDRAEAALARAMDSFAGKGGWKLNPGDGAFYGPKIDIKVMDAMERVHQCA
;
A
#
# COMPACT_ATOMS: atom_id res chain seq x y z
N PRO A 1 -18.41 -4.91 -4.36
CA PRO A 1 -18.92 -4.29 -5.60
C PRO A 1 -18.42 -5.03 -6.87
N PRO A 2 -19.27 -5.17 -7.90
CA PRO A 2 -19.08 -6.09 -9.03
C PRO A 2 -17.79 -5.86 -9.84
N HIS A 3 -17.23 -4.64 -9.83
CA HIS A 3 -15.95 -4.33 -10.47
C HIS A 3 -14.74 -5.07 -9.86
N LYS A 4 -14.81 -5.48 -8.58
CA LYS A 4 -13.73 -6.27 -7.95
C LYS A 4 -13.79 -7.74 -8.35
N ARG A 5 -14.97 -8.29 -8.65
CA ARG A 5 -15.15 -9.73 -8.93
C ARG A 5 -14.45 -10.15 -10.22
N ALA A 6 -14.42 -9.27 -11.24
CA ALA A 6 -13.71 -9.53 -12.49
C ALA A 6 -12.18 -9.66 -12.29
N ALA A 7 -11.62 -9.00 -11.27
CA ALA A 7 -10.20 -9.02 -10.94
C ALA A 7 -9.81 -10.13 -9.95
N LEU A 8 -10.76 -10.96 -9.52
CA LEU A 8 -10.54 -12.09 -8.61
C LEU A 8 -10.62 -13.41 -9.36
N PHE A 9 -9.81 -14.38 -8.96
CA PHE A 9 -10.06 -15.77 -9.31
C PHE A 9 -11.03 -16.35 -8.31
N CYS A 10 -12.25 -16.62 -8.75
CA CYS A 10 -13.30 -17.22 -7.94
C CYS A 10 -13.37 -18.72 -8.23
N CYS A 11 -13.69 -19.51 -7.21
CA CYS A 11 -14.00 -20.93 -7.33
C CYS A 11 -15.29 -21.23 -6.56
N ASP A 12 -16.01 -22.24 -7.02
CA ASP A 12 -17.13 -22.82 -6.28
C ASP A 12 -16.71 -24.23 -5.83
N VAL A 13 -16.86 -24.51 -4.55
CA VAL A 13 -16.63 -25.84 -3.98
C VAL A 13 -17.86 -26.20 -3.15
N GLU A 14 -18.63 -27.18 -3.62
CA GLU A 14 -19.82 -27.68 -2.94
C GLU A 14 -20.87 -26.57 -2.63
N GLY A 15 -21.03 -25.61 -3.54
CA GLY A 15 -21.95 -24.48 -3.37
C GLY A 15 -21.44 -23.37 -2.46
N GLN A 16 -20.18 -23.45 -2.02
CA GLN A 16 -19.50 -22.34 -1.35
C GLN A 16 -18.63 -21.57 -2.35
N GLU A 17 -18.97 -20.30 -2.56
CA GLU A 17 -18.15 -19.38 -3.36
C GLU A 17 -16.90 -18.95 -2.57
N GLY A 18 -15.73 -19.32 -3.08
CA GLY A 18 -14.43 -18.87 -2.62
C GLY A 18 -13.73 -17.97 -3.65
N ALA A 19 -12.71 -17.26 -3.20
CA ALA A 19 -11.81 -16.54 -4.10
C ALA A 19 -10.37 -16.59 -3.62
N MET A 20 -9.42 -16.64 -4.55
CA MET A 20 -8.01 -16.50 -4.23
C MET A 20 -7.71 -15.08 -3.76
N LYS A 21 -6.92 -14.93 -2.70
CA LYS A 21 -6.61 -13.62 -2.11
C LYS A 21 -5.86 -12.72 -3.11
N PRO A 22 -6.34 -11.50 -3.38
CA PRO A 22 -5.62 -10.52 -4.22
C PRO A 22 -4.72 -9.56 -3.43
N MET A 23 -4.83 -9.61 -2.10
CA MET A 23 -4.16 -8.76 -1.10
C MET A 23 -4.21 -9.45 0.28
N THR A 24 -3.30 -9.09 1.19
CA THR A 24 -3.23 -9.70 2.53
C THR A 24 -4.09 -8.97 3.58
N CYS A 25 -4.45 -7.70 3.32
CA CYS A 25 -5.08 -6.80 4.29
C CYS A 25 -6.26 -7.41 5.08
N PRO A 26 -7.26 -8.05 4.42
CA PRO A 26 -8.39 -8.63 5.15
C PRO A 26 -7.97 -9.72 6.14
N GLY A 27 -6.96 -10.53 5.79
CA GLY A 27 -6.42 -11.55 6.68
C GLY A 27 -5.74 -10.94 7.90
N HIS A 28 -4.93 -9.90 7.71
CA HIS A 28 -4.29 -9.19 8.81
C HIS A 28 -5.30 -8.48 9.73
N CYS A 29 -6.40 -7.93 9.20
CA CYS A 29 -7.48 -7.38 10.02
C CYS A 29 -8.13 -8.47 10.89
N LEU A 30 -8.36 -9.66 10.34
CA LEU A 30 -8.90 -10.79 11.11
C LEU A 30 -7.91 -11.26 12.20
N MET A 31 -6.61 -11.30 11.90
CA MET A 31 -5.57 -11.62 12.88
C MET A 31 -5.49 -10.57 14.01
N PHE A 32 -5.62 -9.30 13.66
CA PHE A 32 -5.67 -8.21 14.64
C PHE A 32 -6.88 -8.37 15.57
N ALA A 33 -8.07 -8.60 14.98
CA ALA A 33 -9.34 -8.75 15.70
C ALA A 33 -9.47 -10.07 16.49
N GLY A 34 -8.69 -11.09 16.16
CA GLY A 34 -8.74 -12.40 16.81
C GLY A 34 -8.24 -12.43 18.27
N GLN A 35 -7.68 -11.34 18.77
CA GLN A 35 -7.23 -11.22 20.16
C GLN A 35 -7.64 -9.85 20.73
N ILE A 36 -7.85 -9.79 22.05
CA ILE A 36 -8.05 -8.52 22.75
C ILE A 36 -6.73 -7.74 22.72
N ARG A 37 -6.78 -6.47 22.31
CA ARG A 37 -5.61 -5.59 22.19
C ARG A 37 -5.72 -4.40 23.14
N SER A 38 -4.61 -4.04 23.76
CA SER A 38 -4.44 -2.80 24.50
C SER A 38 -3.76 -1.74 23.65
N TYR A 39 -3.97 -0.46 23.97
CA TYR A 39 -3.22 0.65 23.36
C TYR A 39 -1.70 0.53 23.57
N ARG A 40 -1.27 -0.24 24.59
CA ARG A 40 0.14 -0.53 24.91
C ARG A 40 0.77 -1.55 23.96
N ASP A 41 -0.04 -2.35 23.27
CA ASP A 41 0.44 -3.34 22.31
C ASP A 41 0.77 -2.70 20.95
N LEU A 42 0.43 -1.42 20.78
CA LEU A 42 0.65 -0.65 19.56
C LEU A 42 1.99 0.12 19.63
N PRO A 43 2.79 0.12 18.54
CA PRO A 43 2.45 -0.34 17.20
C PRO A 43 2.66 -1.84 16.99
N LEU A 44 1.68 -2.50 16.36
CA LEU A 44 1.74 -3.91 15.98
C LEU A 44 1.99 -4.02 14.47
N ARG A 45 3.02 -4.77 14.06
CA ARG A 45 3.46 -4.89 12.67
C ARG A 45 3.34 -6.33 12.21
N PHE A 46 2.53 -6.59 11.21
CA PHE A 46 2.46 -7.89 10.53
C PHE A 46 3.14 -7.79 9.17
N ALA A 47 3.96 -8.79 8.84
CA ALA A 47 4.56 -8.94 7.52
C ALA A 47 4.16 -10.31 6.94
N ASP A 48 3.75 -10.35 5.68
CA ASP A 48 3.34 -11.55 4.98
C ASP A 48 3.94 -11.56 3.57
N PHE A 49 4.68 -12.62 3.26
CA PHE A 49 5.25 -12.91 1.93
C PHE A 49 4.36 -13.89 1.14
N GLY A 50 3.08 -13.95 1.49
CA GLY A 50 2.11 -14.86 0.94
C GLY A 50 1.86 -14.64 -0.55
N VAL A 51 1.50 -15.72 -1.24
CA VAL A 51 1.17 -15.67 -2.67
C VAL A 51 -0.17 -14.97 -2.87
N LEU A 52 -0.17 -13.98 -3.77
CA LEU A 52 -1.33 -13.21 -4.18
C LEU A 52 -1.71 -13.53 -5.62
N HIS A 53 -3.01 -13.43 -5.91
CA HIS A 53 -3.54 -13.66 -7.24
C HIS A 53 -4.48 -12.52 -7.68
N ARG A 54 -4.22 -11.94 -8.85
CA ARG A 54 -5.08 -10.93 -9.48
C ARG A 54 -5.38 -11.36 -10.91
N ASN A 55 -6.66 -11.38 -11.27
CA ASN A 55 -7.09 -11.75 -12.61
C ASN A 55 -6.96 -10.55 -13.57
N GLU A 56 -5.72 -10.21 -13.87
CA GLU A 56 -5.37 -9.17 -14.85
C GLU A 56 -5.81 -9.56 -16.27
N LEU A 57 -6.20 -8.56 -17.07
CA LEU A 57 -6.53 -8.73 -18.48
C LEU A 57 -5.32 -9.34 -19.22
N SER A 58 -5.57 -10.35 -20.06
CA SER A 58 -4.50 -11.09 -20.76
C SER A 58 -3.60 -10.18 -21.59
N GLY A 59 -4.18 -9.18 -22.27
CA GLY A 59 -3.44 -8.21 -23.08
C GLY A 59 -2.62 -7.19 -22.27
N ALA A 60 -2.78 -7.13 -20.94
CA ALA A 60 -2.03 -6.24 -20.07
C ALA A 60 -0.84 -6.94 -19.38
N LEU A 61 -0.69 -8.26 -19.52
CA LEU A 61 0.40 -9.01 -18.92
C LEU A 61 1.73 -8.67 -19.60
N SER A 62 2.79 -8.50 -18.81
CA SER A 62 4.12 -8.15 -19.32
C SER A 62 5.22 -8.68 -18.42
N GLY A 63 6.07 -9.57 -18.98
CA GLY A 63 7.25 -10.12 -18.33
C GLY A 63 6.99 -10.54 -16.87
N LEU A 64 7.77 -9.95 -15.96
CA LEU A 64 7.62 -10.11 -14.50
C LEU A 64 7.01 -8.88 -13.83
N THR A 65 6.74 -7.79 -14.57
CA THR A 65 6.23 -6.53 -14.01
C THR A 65 4.71 -6.55 -13.85
N ARG A 66 3.98 -7.30 -14.68
CA ARG A 66 2.53 -7.47 -14.56
C ARG A 66 2.12 -8.90 -14.80
N VAL A 67 1.81 -9.61 -13.71
CA VAL A 67 1.52 -11.04 -13.66
C VAL A 67 0.25 -11.34 -12.87
N ARG A 68 -0.33 -12.53 -13.05
CA ARG A 68 -1.55 -12.97 -12.33
C ARG A 68 -1.27 -13.56 -10.96
N ARG A 69 -0.05 -14.07 -10.74
CA ARG A 69 0.42 -14.67 -9.47
C ARG A 69 1.74 -14.02 -9.11
N PHE A 70 1.85 -13.51 -7.89
CA PHE A 70 3.05 -12.82 -7.40
C PHE A 70 3.13 -12.91 -5.88
N GLN A 71 4.27 -12.53 -5.32
CA GLN A 71 4.47 -12.38 -3.87
C GLN A 71 4.91 -10.94 -3.64
N GLN A 72 4.24 -10.27 -2.71
CA GLN A 72 4.66 -8.95 -2.24
C GLN A 72 5.29 -9.14 -0.85
N ASP A 73 6.27 -8.32 -0.55
CA ASP A 73 6.78 -8.06 0.79
C ASP A 73 5.77 -7.20 1.57
N ASP A 74 4.54 -7.71 1.70
CA ASP A 74 3.39 -6.97 2.21
C ASP A 74 3.46 -6.84 3.74
N ALA A 75 3.15 -5.65 4.26
CA ALA A 75 3.17 -5.39 5.68
C ALA A 75 2.03 -4.46 6.10
N HIS A 76 1.49 -4.70 7.30
CA HIS A 76 0.40 -3.94 7.87
C HIS A 76 0.77 -3.52 9.28
N ILE A 77 0.78 -2.20 9.50
CA ILE A 77 1.09 -1.59 10.79
C ILE A 77 -0.22 -1.09 11.40
N PHE A 78 -0.62 -1.69 12.52
CA PHE A 78 -1.68 -1.20 13.37
C PHE A 78 -1.05 -0.30 14.42
N CYS A 79 -1.38 0.98 14.39
CA CYS A 79 -0.82 1.97 15.28
C CYS A 79 -1.89 2.97 15.72
N ARG A 80 -1.58 3.75 16.75
CA ARG A 80 -2.42 4.89 17.14
C ARG A 80 -2.15 6.08 16.22
N GLU A 81 -3.10 7.02 16.17
CA GLU A 81 -2.95 8.23 15.35
C GLU A 81 -1.68 9.03 15.67
N ASP A 82 -1.29 9.10 16.95
CA ASP A 82 -0.06 9.77 17.40
C ASP A 82 1.24 9.10 16.93
N GLN A 83 1.18 7.84 16.47
CA GLN A 83 2.33 7.05 16.05
C GLN A 83 2.50 7.00 14.51
N ILE A 84 1.53 7.49 13.74
CA ILE A 84 1.53 7.38 12.27
C ILE A 84 2.78 8.01 11.66
N GLU A 85 3.17 9.20 12.10
CA GLU A 85 4.29 9.95 11.53
C GLU A 85 5.62 9.19 11.70
N ASP A 86 5.86 8.63 12.88
CA ASP A 86 7.06 7.86 13.19
C ASP A 86 7.11 6.52 12.42
N GLU A 87 5.98 5.81 12.32
CA GLU A 87 5.90 4.54 11.59
C GLU A 87 6.07 4.72 10.06
N VAL A 88 5.50 5.78 9.50
CA VAL A 88 5.70 6.14 8.09
C VAL A 88 7.16 6.50 7.84
N LYS A 89 7.78 7.29 8.73
CA LYS A 89 9.20 7.64 8.62
C LYS A 89 10.09 6.40 8.69
N GLY A 90 9.85 5.49 9.63
CA GLY A 90 10.56 4.22 9.72
C GLY A 90 10.44 3.38 8.45
N SER A 91 9.26 3.35 7.84
CA SER A 91 9.02 2.65 6.57
C SER A 91 9.78 3.28 5.39
N LEU A 92 9.83 4.61 5.33
CA LEU A 92 10.58 5.35 4.30
C LEU A 92 12.10 5.16 4.46
N GLU A 93 12.63 5.15 5.69
CA GLU A 93 14.05 4.86 5.95
C GLU A 93 14.42 3.43 5.59
N PHE A 94 13.54 2.46 5.90
CA PHE A 94 13.73 1.08 5.46
C PHE A 94 13.79 0.99 3.93
N MET A 95 12.84 1.60 3.23
CA MET A 95 12.84 1.65 1.76
C MET A 95 14.12 2.30 1.22
N LYS A 96 14.56 3.43 1.80
CA LYS A 96 15.80 4.11 1.41
C LYS A 96 17.00 3.19 1.51
N SER A 97 17.10 2.43 2.60
CA SER A 97 18.18 1.46 2.80
C SER A 97 18.19 0.39 1.70
N VAL A 98 17.02 -0.13 1.33
CA VAL A 98 16.87 -1.13 0.27
C VAL A 98 17.30 -0.54 -1.07
N TYR A 99 16.70 0.57 -1.51
CA TYR A 99 17.01 1.14 -2.82
C TYR A 99 18.43 1.67 -2.94
N THR A 100 18.99 2.23 -1.87
CA THR A 100 20.40 2.64 -1.86
C THR A 100 21.32 1.43 -2.02
N THR A 101 21.01 0.30 -1.35
CA THR A 101 21.78 -0.94 -1.47
C THR A 101 21.78 -1.49 -2.89
N PHE A 102 20.66 -1.38 -3.61
CA PHE A 102 20.53 -1.79 -5.00
C PHE A 102 20.95 -0.72 -6.03
N GLY A 103 21.41 0.46 -5.59
CA GLY A 103 21.79 1.56 -6.47
C GLY A 103 20.62 2.16 -7.27
N MET A 104 19.38 2.01 -6.77
CA MET A 104 18.17 2.49 -7.43
C MET A 104 17.86 3.93 -7.05
N THR A 105 17.39 4.70 -8.03
CA THR A 105 16.88 6.05 -7.81
C THR A 105 15.35 6.06 -7.81
N TYR A 106 14.75 6.90 -6.98
CA TYR A 106 13.30 6.94 -6.79
C TYR A 106 12.77 8.38 -6.67
N LYS A 107 11.49 8.54 -6.97
CA LYS A 107 10.70 9.77 -6.75
C LYS A 107 9.55 9.46 -5.82
N LEU A 108 9.25 10.40 -4.93
CA LEU A 108 8.15 10.29 -3.98
C LEU A 108 6.96 11.15 -4.43
N GLU A 109 5.77 10.58 -4.39
CA GLU A 109 4.53 11.29 -4.67
C GLU A 109 3.50 11.07 -3.56
N LEU A 110 2.82 12.14 -3.14
CA LEU A 110 1.69 12.06 -2.21
C LEU A 110 0.39 12.04 -3.00
N SER A 111 -0.31 10.92 -2.96
CA SER A 111 -1.58 10.71 -3.63
C SER A 111 -2.76 10.98 -2.70
N THR A 112 -3.52 12.01 -3.01
CA THR A 112 -4.59 12.57 -2.15
C THR A 112 -5.98 12.04 -2.48
N ARG A 113 -6.96 12.41 -1.65
CA ARG A 113 -8.35 11.97 -1.67
C ARG A 113 -8.97 11.90 -3.07
N PRO A 114 -9.39 10.71 -3.55
CA PRO A 114 -10.09 10.57 -4.81
C PRO A 114 -11.55 11.04 -4.71
N LYS A 115 -12.22 11.20 -5.86
CA LYS A 115 -13.65 11.60 -5.91
C LYS A 115 -14.59 10.61 -5.20
N LYS A 116 -14.21 9.32 -5.12
CA LYS A 116 -14.99 8.24 -4.48
C LYS A 116 -14.30 7.74 -3.21
N ALA A 117 -14.04 8.64 -2.27
CA ALA A 117 -13.43 8.33 -0.99
C ALA A 117 -14.45 7.81 0.03
N LEU A 118 -14.01 6.90 0.90
CA LEU A 118 -14.74 6.47 2.10
C LEU A 118 -14.25 7.25 3.32
N GLY A 119 -15.14 7.49 4.28
CA GLY A 119 -14.83 8.15 5.54
C GLY A 119 -14.96 9.67 5.50
N ASP A 120 -14.80 10.29 6.66
CA ASP A 120 -15.05 11.71 6.85
C ASP A 120 -13.96 12.60 6.26
N LYS A 121 -14.35 13.79 5.81
CA LYS A 121 -13.43 14.75 5.19
C LYS A 121 -12.30 15.13 6.15
N GLU A 122 -12.63 15.32 7.42
CA GLU A 122 -11.71 15.72 8.48
C GLU A 122 -10.66 14.63 8.75
N LEU A 123 -11.03 13.35 8.68
CA LEU A 123 -10.09 12.24 8.85
C LEU A 123 -9.07 12.21 7.71
N TRP A 124 -9.54 12.39 6.48
CA TRP A 124 -8.69 12.51 5.30
C TRP A 124 -7.74 13.69 5.37
N ASP A 125 -8.23 14.87 5.74
CA ASP A 125 -7.41 16.09 5.85
C ASP A 125 -6.31 15.88 6.92
N ARG A 126 -6.59 15.18 8.02
CA ARG A 126 -5.58 14.79 9.03
C ARG A 126 -4.56 13.80 8.49
N ALA A 127 -5.00 12.75 7.79
CA ALA A 127 -4.13 11.72 7.25
C ALA A 127 -3.18 12.28 6.17
N GLU A 128 -3.71 13.10 5.25
CA GLU A 128 -2.91 13.78 4.23
C GLU A 128 -1.86 14.71 4.85
N ALA A 129 -2.25 15.47 5.88
CA ALA A 129 -1.31 16.34 6.59
C ALA A 129 -0.22 15.54 7.32
N ALA A 130 -0.55 14.38 7.90
CA ALA A 130 0.43 13.51 8.56
C ALA A 130 1.45 12.94 7.56
N LEU A 131 0.98 12.44 6.41
CA LEU A 131 1.89 11.94 5.36
C LEU A 131 2.78 13.07 4.80
N ALA A 132 2.22 14.25 4.56
CA ALA A 132 3.00 15.40 4.08
C ALA A 132 4.11 15.80 5.07
N ARG A 133 3.83 15.82 6.38
CA ARG A 133 4.85 16.08 7.41
C ARG A 133 5.93 15.01 7.45
N ALA A 134 5.54 13.73 7.40
CA ALA A 134 6.49 12.62 7.36
C ALA A 134 7.41 12.72 6.13
N MET A 135 6.85 13.04 4.96
CA MET A 135 7.60 13.24 3.72
C MET A 135 8.52 14.46 3.77
N ASP A 136 8.06 15.59 4.33
CA ASP A 136 8.88 16.78 4.56
C ASP A 136 10.05 16.48 5.51
N SER A 137 9.83 15.69 6.58
CA SER A 137 10.90 15.28 7.49
C SER A 137 11.91 14.33 6.85
N PHE A 138 11.47 13.49 5.90
CA PHE A 138 12.30 12.46 5.27
C PHE A 138 13.08 12.97 4.06
N ALA A 139 12.40 13.62 3.11
CA ALA A 139 12.97 14.08 1.84
C ALA A 139 13.31 15.58 1.83
N GLY A 140 12.90 16.32 2.86
CA GLY A 140 12.96 17.78 2.87
C GLY A 140 11.80 18.42 2.11
N LYS A 141 11.48 19.67 2.46
CA LYS A 141 10.47 20.46 1.75
C LYS A 141 10.83 20.59 0.28
N GLY A 142 9.93 20.13 -0.60
CA GLY A 142 10.15 20.11 -2.05
C GLY A 142 10.82 18.84 -2.59
N GLY A 143 11.17 17.88 -1.72
CA GLY A 143 11.72 16.58 -2.10
C GLY A 143 10.70 15.55 -2.63
N TRP A 144 9.43 15.94 -2.74
CA TRP A 144 8.33 15.10 -3.19
C TRP A 144 7.28 15.90 -3.98
N LYS A 145 6.40 15.22 -4.70
CA LYS A 145 5.35 15.85 -5.54
C LYS A 145 3.94 15.45 -5.13
N LEU A 146 2.96 16.30 -5.40
CA LEU A 146 1.56 15.97 -5.20
C LEU A 146 1.01 15.22 -6.44
N ASN A 147 0.23 14.17 -6.20
CA ASN A 147 -0.52 13.44 -7.23
C ASN A 147 -2.03 13.48 -6.89
N PRO A 148 -2.72 14.58 -7.23
CA PRO A 148 -4.05 14.85 -6.70
C PRO A 148 -5.10 13.86 -7.19
N GLY A 149 -5.83 13.26 -6.26
CA GLY A 149 -6.98 12.40 -6.55
C GLY A 149 -6.66 10.95 -6.93
N ASP A 150 -5.38 10.54 -6.84
CA ASP A 150 -4.96 9.15 -7.09
C ASP A 150 -4.85 8.32 -5.80
N GLY A 151 -5.26 8.86 -4.64
CA GLY A 151 -5.29 8.13 -3.39
C GLY A 151 -6.16 6.87 -3.45
N ALA A 152 -5.89 5.90 -2.57
CA ALA A 152 -6.74 4.73 -2.46
C ALA A 152 -8.13 5.14 -1.94
N PHE A 153 -9.17 4.34 -2.21
CA PHE A 153 -10.53 4.69 -1.76
C PHE A 153 -10.69 4.79 -0.24
N TYR A 154 -9.73 4.26 0.54
CA TYR A 154 -9.74 4.17 2.00
C TYR A 154 -8.68 5.04 2.70
N GLY A 155 -7.86 5.79 1.96
CA GLY A 155 -6.84 6.65 2.56
C GLY A 155 -5.83 7.18 1.54
N PRO A 156 -5.07 8.23 1.91
CA PRO A 156 -3.99 8.74 1.09
C PRO A 156 -2.82 7.76 1.08
N LYS A 157 -1.98 7.82 0.04
CA LYS A 157 -0.82 6.94 -0.10
C LYS A 157 0.42 7.72 -0.53
N ILE A 158 1.59 7.23 -0.15
CA ILE A 158 2.87 7.69 -0.69
C ILE A 158 3.23 6.70 -1.81
N ASP A 159 3.29 7.18 -3.05
CA ASP A 159 3.72 6.37 -4.18
C ASP A 159 5.22 6.57 -4.42
N ILE A 160 5.94 5.46 -4.52
CA ILE A 160 7.38 5.44 -4.76
C ILE A 160 7.63 4.93 -6.17
N LYS A 161 8.14 5.85 -6.99
CA LYS A 161 8.40 5.63 -8.41
C LYS A 161 9.88 5.41 -8.65
N VAL A 162 10.26 4.20 -9.02
CA VAL A 162 11.63 3.81 -9.33
C VAL A 162 11.89 3.98 -10.83
N MET A 163 13.11 4.40 -11.19
CA MET A 163 13.54 4.47 -12.59
C MET A 163 14.34 3.20 -12.95
N ASP A 164 13.96 2.53 -14.03
CA ASP A 164 14.72 1.39 -14.55
C ASP A 164 15.97 1.84 -15.35
N ALA A 165 16.79 0.87 -15.77
CA ALA A 165 18.01 1.15 -16.55
C ALA A 165 17.74 1.79 -17.93
N MET A 166 16.49 1.82 -18.39
CA MET A 166 16.04 2.48 -19.62
C MET A 166 15.30 3.80 -19.32
N GLU A 167 15.45 4.35 -18.11
CA GLU A 167 14.81 5.57 -17.61
C GLU A 167 13.27 5.52 -17.59
N ARG A 168 12.67 4.32 -17.65
CA ARG A 168 11.23 4.16 -17.53
C ARG A 168 10.84 4.20 -16.06
N VAL A 169 9.73 4.86 -15.78
CA VAL A 169 9.23 5.06 -14.42
C VAL A 169 8.23 3.96 -14.07
N HIS A 170 8.50 3.24 -12.99
CA HIS A 170 7.65 2.18 -12.46
C HIS A 170 7.26 2.50 -11.02
N GLN A 171 5.97 2.39 -10.68
CA GLN A 171 5.54 2.43 -9.29
C GLN A 171 5.86 1.08 -8.64
N CYS A 172 6.65 1.08 -7.56
CA CYS A 172 7.13 -0.15 -6.93
C CYS A 172 6.63 -0.33 -5.49
N ALA A 173 6.69 0.73 -4.68
CA ALA A 173 6.34 0.71 -3.26
C ALA A 173 5.41 1.88 -2.92
#